data_AF-A0A932YI30-F1
#
_entry.id   AF-A0A932YI30-F1
#
_cell.length_a   1.000
_cell.length_b   1.000
_cell.length_c   1.000
_cell.angle_alpha   90.00
_cell.angle_beta   90.00
_cell.angle_gamma   90.00
#
_symmetry.space_group_name_H-M   'P 1'
#
loop_
_entity.id
_entity.type
_entity.pdbx_description
1 polymer ?
#
loop_
_entity_poly.entity_id
_entity_poly.type
_entity_poly.pdbx_seq_one_letter_code
_entity_poly.pdbx_strand_id
1 'polypeptide(L)'
;MKDFSDNEIRTAYKATSDTVRDVIFSTTTTATIGAISAQNGIPEDKMYLVAEEVLFALIGLTGPHEVAPRLQERLGIDPLRAQQIAHSIFVEIFDRNKIAMSALPQTAPAQPPIPAAIERNPATISAATPQQMTPRPTPQPAPQPPRPTQSIQPPRPVPQQAPPSAQPILAPIPRPAAPPPAWTHVQTRPQPPQSAPPTNLPTQAPATPPIPSYQKPLTQVPEYRNANLYQKPHDGAPQGR
;
A
#
# COMPACT_ATOMS: atom_id res chain seq x y z
N MET A 1 -12.22 -17.88 -2.26
CA MET A 1 -13.27 -16.89 -2.63
C MET A 1 -13.79 -17.10 -4.05
N LYS A 2 -14.75 -16.30 -4.56
CA LYS A 2 -15.15 -16.35 -5.97
C LYS A 2 -14.08 -15.65 -6.83
N ASP A 3 -13.44 -16.41 -7.71
CA ASP A 3 -12.63 -15.87 -8.81
C ASP A 3 -13.55 -15.24 -9.86
N PHE A 4 -13.13 -14.10 -10.41
CA PHE A 4 -13.88 -13.42 -11.45
C PHE A 4 -13.44 -13.93 -12.82
N SER A 5 -14.41 -14.26 -13.68
CA SER A 5 -14.11 -14.61 -15.06
C SER A 5 -13.58 -13.40 -15.83
N ASP A 6 -12.75 -13.62 -16.86
CA ASP A 6 -12.28 -12.56 -17.77
C ASP A 6 -13.42 -11.72 -18.34
N ASN A 7 -14.58 -12.34 -18.58
CA ASN A 7 -15.75 -11.65 -19.09
C ASN A 7 -16.40 -10.72 -18.04
N GLU A 8 -16.47 -11.15 -16.78
CA GLU A 8 -16.92 -10.29 -15.67
C GLU A 8 -15.98 -9.09 -15.50
N ILE A 9 -14.65 -9.33 -15.49
CA ILE A 9 -13.63 -8.27 -15.38
C ILE A 9 -13.74 -7.28 -16.54
N ARG A 10 -13.82 -7.78 -17.77
CA ARG A 10 -13.96 -6.94 -18.98
C ARG A 10 -15.25 -6.11 -18.94
N THR A 11 -16.35 -6.71 -18.48
CA THR A 11 -17.65 -6.03 -18.40
C THR A 11 -17.61 -4.93 -17.36
N ALA A 12 -17.10 -5.22 -16.16
CA ALA A 12 -16.94 -4.23 -15.09
C ALA A 12 -16.01 -3.09 -15.53
N TYR A 13 -14.87 -3.39 -16.14
CA TYR A 13 -13.93 -2.39 -16.66
C TYR A 13 -14.54 -1.51 -17.77
N LYS A 14 -15.36 -2.08 -18.66
CA LYS A 14 -16.10 -1.29 -19.67
C LYS A 14 -17.18 -0.39 -19.04
N ALA A 15 -17.70 -0.76 -17.88
CA ALA A 15 -18.69 0.04 -17.16
C ALA A 15 -18.06 1.17 -16.31
N THR A 16 -16.75 1.16 -16.05
CA THR A 16 -16.09 2.23 -15.29
C THR A 16 -15.93 3.52 -16.09
N SER A 17 -15.86 4.65 -15.39
CA SER A 17 -15.59 5.96 -15.99
C SER A 17 -14.15 6.09 -16.49
N ASP A 18 -13.91 6.95 -17.47
CA ASP A 18 -12.55 7.18 -17.99
C ASP A 18 -11.59 7.67 -16.92
N THR A 19 -12.06 8.45 -15.93
CA THR A 19 -11.25 8.86 -14.79
C THR A 19 -10.77 7.67 -13.97
N VAL A 20 -11.64 6.69 -13.70
CA VAL A 20 -11.24 5.46 -12.97
C VAL A 20 -10.27 4.63 -13.80
N ARG A 21 -10.46 4.55 -15.12
CA ARG A 21 -9.50 3.88 -16.03
C ARG A 21 -8.14 4.56 -15.99
N ASP A 22 -8.09 5.89 -16.04
CA ASP A 22 -6.85 6.65 -15.95
C ASP A 22 -6.13 6.37 -14.62
N VAL A 23 -6.86 6.33 -13.50
CA VAL A 23 -6.31 5.96 -12.19
C VAL A 23 -5.72 4.55 -12.20
N ILE A 24 -6.41 3.56 -12.80
CA ILE A 24 -5.95 2.17 -12.92
C ILE A 24 -4.61 2.08 -13.67
N PHE A 25 -4.46 2.83 -14.77
CA PHE A 25 -3.24 2.81 -15.60
C PHE A 25 -2.20 3.87 -15.23
N SER A 26 -2.47 4.69 -14.21
CA SER A 26 -1.54 5.74 -13.81
C SER A 26 -0.27 5.16 -13.19
N THR A 27 0.86 5.76 -13.55
CA THR A 27 2.17 5.46 -12.94
C THR A 27 2.16 5.72 -11.44
N THR A 28 1.36 6.68 -10.97
CA THR A 28 1.15 6.96 -9.55
C THR A 28 0.55 5.76 -8.83
N THR A 29 -0.52 5.15 -9.35
CA THR A 29 -1.14 3.97 -8.74
C THR A 29 -0.16 2.79 -8.71
N THR A 30 0.55 2.53 -9.80
CA THR A 30 1.58 1.48 -9.84
C THR A 30 2.69 1.71 -8.82
N ALA A 31 3.20 2.95 -8.72
CA ALA A 31 4.23 3.32 -7.75
C ALA A 31 3.73 3.17 -6.30
N THR A 32 2.49 3.57 -6.02
CA THR A 32 1.86 3.41 -4.70
C THR A 32 1.72 1.94 -4.33
N ILE A 33 1.27 1.07 -5.24
CA ILE A 33 1.18 -0.38 -5.01
C ILE A 33 2.57 -0.97 -4.73
N GLY A 34 3.59 -0.56 -5.50
CA GLY A 34 4.97 -0.97 -5.29
C GLY A 34 5.50 -0.54 -3.91
N ALA A 35 5.24 0.70 -3.50
CA ALA A 35 5.63 1.22 -2.19
C ALA A 35 4.95 0.47 -1.04
N ILE A 36 3.64 0.24 -1.12
CA ILE A 36 2.88 -0.53 -0.11
C ILE A 36 3.41 -1.97 -0.04
N SER A 37 3.67 -2.59 -1.18
CA SER A 37 4.21 -3.95 -1.26
C SER A 37 5.59 -4.04 -0.62
N ALA A 38 6.50 -3.12 -0.95
CA ALA A 38 7.84 -3.07 -0.38
C ALA A 38 7.83 -2.82 1.13
N GLN A 39 7.04 -1.84 1.61
CA GLN A 39 6.89 -1.53 3.04
C GLN A 39 6.37 -2.73 3.85
N ASN A 40 5.49 -3.51 3.24
CA ASN A 40 4.92 -4.71 3.84
C ASN A 40 5.68 -5.96 3.42
N GLY A 41 6.93 -5.88 2.97
CA GLY A 41 7.81 -7.02 2.64
C GLY A 41 7.17 -8.07 1.73
N ILE A 42 6.30 -7.64 0.81
CA ILE A 42 5.73 -8.48 -0.24
C ILE A 42 6.80 -8.54 -1.35
N PRO A 43 7.20 -9.75 -1.78
CA PRO A 43 8.21 -9.87 -2.80
C PRO A 43 7.66 -9.38 -4.15
N GLU A 44 8.53 -8.84 -5.00
CA GLU A 44 8.16 -8.18 -6.26
C GLU A 44 7.38 -9.11 -7.19
N ASP A 45 7.70 -10.40 -7.20
CA ASP A 45 7.00 -11.43 -7.97
C ASP A 45 5.54 -11.61 -7.55
N LYS A 46 5.14 -11.18 -6.33
CA LYS A 46 3.76 -11.23 -5.83
C LYS A 46 3.06 -9.87 -5.85
N MET A 47 3.73 -8.80 -6.27
CA MET A 47 3.15 -7.47 -6.37
C MET A 47 1.91 -7.44 -7.29
N TYR A 48 1.91 -8.26 -8.34
CA TYR A 48 0.77 -8.34 -9.27
C TYR A 48 -0.53 -8.79 -8.59
N LEU A 49 -0.45 -9.62 -7.55
CA LEU A 49 -1.63 -10.06 -6.78
C LEU A 49 -2.25 -8.89 -6.03
N VAL A 50 -1.42 -8.01 -5.46
CA VAL A 50 -1.89 -6.77 -4.82
C VAL A 50 -2.53 -5.85 -5.85
N ALA A 51 -1.88 -5.68 -7.00
CA ALA A 51 -2.40 -4.84 -8.08
C ALA A 51 -3.74 -5.36 -8.62
N GLU A 52 -3.91 -6.67 -8.71
CA GLU A 52 -5.14 -7.31 -9.17
C GLU A 52 -6.29 -7.10 -8.17
N GLU A 53 -6.05 -7.23 -6.87
CA GLU A 53 -7.07 -6.93 -5.85
C GLU A 53 -7.45 -5.45 -5.82
N VAL A 54 -6.48 -4.55 -6.02
CA VAL A 54 -6.73 -3.11 -6.18
C VAL A 54 -7.59 -2.85 -7.42
N LEU A 55 -7.28 -3.50 -8.55
CA LEU A 55 -8.05 -3.40 -9.78
C LEU A 55 -9.50 -3.83 -9.55
N PHE A 56 -9.71 -5.00 -8.94
CA PHE A 56 -11.06 -5.53 -8.66
C PHE A 56 -11.87 -4.60 -7.76
N ALA A 57 -11.23 -3.99 -6.77
CA ALA A 57 -11.88 -3.02 -5.91
C ALA A 57 -12.17 -1.68 -6.64
N LEU A 58 -11.28 -1.21 -7.51
CA LEU A 58 -11.50 0.01 -8.31
C LEU A 58 -12.61 -0.15 -9.34
N ILE A 59 -12.78 -1.34 -9.93
CA ILE A 59 -13.86 -1.62 -10.89
C ILE A 59 -15.15 -2.13 -10.23
N GLY A 60 -15.20 -2.17 -8.89
CA GLY A 60 -16.40 -2.51 -8.13
C GLY A 60 -16.78 -4.00 -8.10
N LEU A 61 -15.86 -4.89 -8.47
CA LEU A 61 -16.09 -6.35 -8.34
C LEU A 61 -15.89 -6.85 -6.91
N THR A 62 -15.04 -6.18 -6.15
CA THR A 62 -14.70 -6.53 -4.75
C THR A 62 -14.97 -5.33 -3.86
N GLY A 63 -15.70 -5.53 -2.76
CA GLY A 63 -15.90 -4.47 -1.77
C GLY A 63 -14.62 -4.13 -1.01
N PRO A 64 -14.43 -2.89 -0.51
CA PRO A 64 -13.24 -2.52 0.27
C PRO A 64 -12.97 -3.42 1.48
N HIS A 65 -14.03 -3.95 2.11
CA HIS A 65 -13.96 -4.85 3.24
C HIS A 65 -13.52 -6.28 2.86
N GLU A 66 -13.63 -6.65 1.58
CA GLU A 66 -13.23 -7.96 1.07
C GLU A 66 -11.76 -8.00 0.61
N VAL A 67 -11.12 -6.83 0.44
CA VAL A 67 -9.72 -6.73 -0.02
C VAL A 67 -8.77 -7.39 0.97
N ALA A 68 -8.90 -7.14 2.27
CA ALA A 68 -8.05 -7.76 3.29
C ALA A 68 -8.13 -9.30 3.30
N PRO A 69 -9.31 -9.93 3.40
CA PRO A 69 -9.39 -11.39 3.36
C PRO A 69 -8.93 -11.99 2.02
N ARG A 70 -9.14 -11.32 0.88
CA ARG A 70 -8.60 -11.76 -0.42
C ARG A 70 -7.07 -11.71 -0.45
N LEU A 71 -6.47 -10.61 0.00
CA LEU A 71 -5.01 -10.50 0.11
C LEU A 71 -4.42 -11.54 1.05
N GLN A 72 -5.08 -11.82 2.17
CA GLN A 72 -4.67 -12.87 3.10
C GLN A 72 -4.64 -14.24 2.41
N GLU A 73 -5.73 -14.62 1.73
CA GLU A 73 -5.88 -15.89 1.02
C GLU A 73 -4.83 -16.03 -0.10
N ARG A 74 -4.69 -15.00 -0.95
CA ARG A 74 -3.85 -15.08 -2.15
C ARG A 74 -2.35 -14.94 -1.87
N LEU A 75 -1.97 -14.12 -0.90
CA LEU A 75 -0.56 -13.92 -0.55
C LEU A 75 -0.07 -14.93 0.50
N GLY A 76 -0.97 -15.58 1.24
CA GLY A 76 -0.64 -16.47 2.34
C GLY A 76 0.01 -15.74 3.52
N ILE A 77 -0.45 -14.51 3.80
CA ILE A 77 0.10 -13.65 4.86
C ILE A 77 -0.79 -13.64 6.11
N ASP A 78 -0.26 -13.12 7.20
CA ASP A 78 -1.00 -12.96 8.45
C ASP A 78 -2.19 -12.00 8.29
N PRO A 79 -3.36 -12.28 8.91
CA PRO A 79 -4.55 -11.43 8.82
C PRO A 79 -4.31 -9.97 9.23
N LEU A 80 -3.46 -9.71 10.24
CA LEU A 80 -3.15 -8.35 10.68
C LEU A 80 -2.38 -7.59 9.59
N ARG A 81 -1.42 -8.27 8.94
CA ARG A 81 -0.64 -7.69 7.83
C ARG A 81 -1.54 -7.44 6.61
N ALA A 82 -2.45 -8.37 6.30
CA ALA A 82 -3.42 -8.19 5.23
C ALA A 82 -4.35 -6.98 5.48
N GLN A 83 -4.82 -6.79 6.72
CA GLN A 83 -5.59 -5.61 7.10
C GLN A 83 -4.79 -4.31 6.97
N GLN A 84 -3.51 -4.31 7.39
CA GLN A 84 -2.63 -3.15 7.23
C GLN A 84 -2.45 -2.78 5.76
N ILE A 85 -2.17 -3.75 4.89
CA ILE A 85 -2.03 -3.54 3.44
C ILE A 85 -3.34 -2.98 2.85
N ALA A 86 -4.47 -3.61 3.16
CA ALA A 86 -5.77 -3.16 2.67
C ALA A 86 -6.10 -1.74 3.14
N HIS A 87 -5.76 -1.39 4.39
CA HIS A 87 -5.92 -0.05 4.92
C HIS A 87 -5.03 0.97 4.18
N SER A 88 -3.74 0.66 3.96
CA SER A 88 -2.83 1.52 3.20
C SER A 88 -3.31 1.73 1.76
N ILE A 89 -3.79 0.67 1.11
CA ILE A 89 -4.41 0.74 -0.21
C ILE A 89 -5.60 1.69 -0.20
N PHE A 90 -6.50 1.54 0.78
CA PHE A 90 -7.68 2.38 0.91
C PHE A 90 -7.32 3.85 1.07
N VAL A 91 -6.37 4.17 1.94
CA VAL A 91 -5.95 5.56 2.21
C VAL A 91 -5.22 6.16 1.00
N GLU A 92 -4.24 5.46 0.45
CA GLU A 92 -3.37 6.05 -0.58
C GLU A 92 -3.98 6.03 -1.99
N ILE A 93 -4.86 5.07 -2.29
CA ILE A 93 -5.45 4.92 -3.63
C ILE A 93 -6.93 5.33 -3.60
N PHE A 94 -7.74 4.74 -2.74
CA PHE A 94 -9.19 4.94 -2.78
C PHE A 94 -9.62 6.32 -2.26
N ASP A 95 -9.05 6.78 -1.14
CA ASP A 95 -9.43 8.05 -0.53
C ASP A 95 -8.91 9.26 -1.35
N ARG A 96 -7.72 9.15 -1.95
CA ARG A 96 -7.22 10.15 -2.91
C ARG A 96 -8.08 10.25 -4.17
N ASN A 97 -8.67 9.14 -4.61
CA ASN A 97 -9.48 9.07 -5.83
C ASN A 97 -10.99 9.02 -5.57
N LYS A 98 -11.43 9.35 -4.35
CA LYS A 98 -12.84 9.27 -3.92
C LYS A 98 -13.79 10.02 -4.85
N ILE A 99 -13.37 11.16 -5.36
CA ILE A 99 -14.16 11.99 -6.30
C ILE A 99 -14.40 11.22 -7.62
N ALA A 100 -13.39 10.53 -8.13
CA ALA A 100 -13.51 9.71 -9.34
C ALA A 100 -14.38 8.47 -9.11
N MET A 101 -14.32 7.87 -7.92
CA MET A 101 -15.08 6.68 -7.56
C MET A 101 -16.54 6.92 -7.20
N SER A 102 -16.88 8.12 -6.74
CA SER A 102 -18.26 8.51 -6.40
C SER A 102 -19.20 8.50 -7.61
N ALA A 103 -18.65 8.50 -8.83
CA ALA A 103 -19.39 8.46 -10.08
C ALA A 103 -19.69 7.04 -10.59
N LEU A 104 -19.15 5.99 -9.95
CA LEU A 104 -19.43 4.61 -10.35
C LEU A 104 -20.83 4.21 -9.84
N PRO A 105 -21.69 3.62 -10.71
CA PRO A 105 -22.92 3.01 -10.24
C PRO A 105 -22.52 1.90 -9.27
N GLN A 106 -22.92 2.05 -8.00
CA GLN A 106 -22.71 1.01 -7.00
C GLN A 106 -23.57 -0.20 -7.39
N THR A 107 -23.05 -1.07 -8.25
CA THR A 107 -23.55 -2.43 -8.45
C THR A 107 -23.19 -3.27 -7.24
N ALA A 108 -23.61 -2.84 -6.05
CA ALA A 108 -23.68 -3.72 -4.91
C ALA A 108 -25.03 -4.45 -5.00
N PRO A 109 -25.08 -5.80 -4.98
CA PRO A 109 -26.24 -6.45 -4.40
C PRO A 109 -26.41 -5.87 -2.99
N ALA A 110 -27.64 -5.43 -2.66
CA ALA A 110 -27.99 -4.75 -1.42
C ALA A 110 -27.07 -5.20 -0.27
N GLN A 111 -26.23 -4.27 0.21
CA GLN A 111 -25.45 -4.50 1.42
C GLN A 111 -26.43 -5.06 2.45
N PRO A 112 -26.25 -6.28 2.99
CA PRO A 112 -26.89 -6.58 4.25
C PRO A 112 -26.45 -5.46 5.19
N PRO A 113 -27.40 -4.79 5.87
CA PRO A 113 -27.06 -3.73 6.80
C PRO A 113 -25.98 -4.29 7.69
N ILE A 114 -24.82 -3.64 7.69
CA ILE A 114 -23.76 -3.88 8.66
C ILE A 114 -24.51 -3.94 9.99
N PRO A 115 -24.54 -5.05 10.73
CA PRO A 115 -25.16 -5.04 12.04
C PRO A 115 -24.50 -3.88 12.78
N ALA A 116 -25.31 -2.92 13.20
CA ALA A 116 -24.92 -1.83 14.07
C ALA A 116 -24.56 -2.39 15.46
N ALA A 117 -23.65 -3.35 15.51
CA ALA A 117 -23.18 -4.04 16.70
C ALA A 117 -21.69 -3.71 16.93
N ILE A 118 -21.29 -2.50 16.55
CA ILE A 118 -20.53 -1.64 17.46
C ILE A 118 -21.29 -0.31 17.50
N GLU A 119 -22.58 -0.41 17.84
CA GLU A 119 -23.25 0.65 18.58
C GLU A 119 -22.40 0.86 19.83
N ARG A 120 -21.51 1.86 19.78
CA ARG A 120 -21.16 2.61 20.96
C ARG A 120 -22.48 3.01 21.56
N ASN A 121 -22.92 2.21 22.52
CA ASN A 121 -24.01 2.47 23.42
C ASN A 121 -23.96 3.97 23.76
N PRO A 122 -24.83 4.84 23.20
CA PRO A 122 -25.05 6.13 23.79
C PRO A 122 -25.90 5.79 25.01
N ALA A 123 -25.23 5.35 26.08
CA ALA A 123 -25.87 5.13 27.35
C ALA A 123 -26.60 6.44 27.66
N THR A 124 -27.92 6.31 27.61
CA THR A 124 -28.91 7.26 28.01
C THR A 124 -28.35 8.15 29.11
N ILE A 125 -28.39 9.45 28.87
CA ILE A 125 -28.25 10.47 29.89
C ILE A 125 -29.51 10.35 30.77
N SER A 126 -29.62 9.26 31.52
CA SER A 126 -30.39 9.23 32.75
C SER A 126 -29.51 9.91 33.76
N ALA A 127 -29.97 11.06 34.23
CA ALA A 127 -29.45 11.75 35.39
C ALA A 127 -29.42 10.79 36.59
N ALA A 128 -28.33 10.02 36.70
CA ALA A 128 -28.02 9.23 37.87
C ALA A 128 -27.10 10.09 38.72
N THR A 129 -27.69 10.55 39.81
CA THR A 129 -27.08 11.04 41.04
C THR A 129 -25.64 10.54 41.23
N PRO A 130 -24.68 11.40 41.59
CA PRO A 130 -23.31 10.97 41.88
C PRO A 130 -23.33 10.08 43.13
N GLN A 131 -23.40 8.76 42.94
CA GLN A 131 -23.03 7.83 43.99
C GLN A 131 -21.51 7.82 44.06
N GLN A 132 -21.00 8.40 45.15
CA GLN A 132 -19.63 8.28 45.59
C GLN A 132 -19.20 6.82 45.54
N MET A 133 -18.34 6.47 44.58
CA MET A 133 -17.64 5.20 44.60
C MET A 133 -16.63 5.27 45.75
N THR A 134 -16.95 4.60 46.85
CA THR A 134 -15.98 4.20 47.85
C THR A 134 -14.88 3.39 47.18
N PRO A 135 -13.59 3.68 47.44
CA PRO A 135 -12.49 2.92 46.87
C PRO A 135 -12.59 1.46 47.32
N ARG A 136 -12.78 0.57 46.34
CA ARG A 136 -12.75 -0.88 46.56
C ARG A 136 -11.31 -1.26 46.93
N PRO A 137 -11.07 -1.93 48.08
CA PRO A 137 -9.74 -2.33 48.48
C PRO A 137 -9.17 -3.30 47.43
N THR A 138 -7.99 -2.96 46.94
CA THR A 138 -7.22 -3.78 46.00
C THR A 138 -6.90 -5.11 46.67
N PRO A 139 -7.29 -6.27 46.10
CA PRO A 139 -6.89 -7.56 46.64
C PRO A 139 -5.37 -7.69 46.57
N GLN A 140 -4.78 -7.89 47.74
CA GLN A 140 -3.35 -8.11 47.94
C GLN A 140 -2.91 -9.33 47.09
N PRO A 141 -1.83 -9.23 46.29
CA PRO A 141 -1.35 -10.35 45.50
C PRO A 141 -0.98 -11.52 46.42
N ALA A 142 -1.55 -12.70 46.15
CA ALA A 142 -1.15 -13.92 46.84
C ALA A 142 0.35 -14.18 46.62
N PRO A 143 1.09 -14.65 47.64
CA PRO A 143 2.49 -14.98 47.52
C PRO A 143 2.68 -16.04 46.42
N GLN A 144 3.39 -15.67 45.36
CA GLN A 144 3.73 -16.59 44.29
C GLN A 144 4.66 -17.68 44.85
N PRO A 145 4.41 -18.96 44.56
CA PRO A 145 5.34 -20.02 44.92
C PRO A 145 6.71 -19.79 44.26
N PRO A 146 7.81 -20.17 44.92
CA PRO A 146 9.16 -20.00 44.39
C PRO A 146 9.26 -20.68 43.03
N ARG A 147 9.68 -19.92 42.01
CA ARG A 147 9.93 -20.45 40.68
C ARG A 147 11.02 -21.53 40.79
N PRO A 148 10.83 -22.72 40.21
CA PRO A 148 11.87 -23.72 40.14
C PRO A 148 13.06 -23.12 39.39
N THR A 149 14.22 -23.13 40.04
CA THR A 149 15.50 -22.73 39.47
C THR A 149 15.74 -23.55 38.21
N GLN A 150 15.62 -22.92 37.04
CA GLN A 150 15.99 -23.57 35.78
C GLN A 150 17.48 -23.88 35.88
N SER A 151 17.78 -25.17 36.03
CA SER A 151 19.14 -25.70 35.96
C SER A 151 19.73 -25.28 34.62
N ILE A 152 20.80 -24.50 34.67
CA ILE A 152 21.55 -24.04 33.50
C ILE A 152 22.09 -25.29 32.83
N GLN A 153 21.43 -25.76 31.78
CA GLN A 153 22.00 -26.80 30.93
C GLN A 153 23.28 -26.24 30.31
N PRO A 154 24.42 -26.95 30.43
CA PRO A 154 25.64 -26.54 29.75
C PRO A 154 25.37 -26.42 28.25
N PRO A 155 25.99 -25.45 27.56
CA PRO A 155 25.79 -25.24 26.13
C PRO A 155 26.08 -26.54 25.40
N ARG A 156 25.09 -27.02 24.62
CA ARG A 156 25.32 -28.13 23.69
C ARG A 156 26.46 -27.74 22.74
N PRO A 157 27.40 -28.64 22.47
CA PRO A 157 28.42 -28.40 21.46
C PRO A 157 27.73 -28.12 20.12
N VAL A 158 28.05 -26.95 19.55
CA VAL A 158 27.69 -26.59 18.18
C VAL A 158 28.19 -27.69 17.25
N PRO A 159 27.33 -28.30 16.41
CA PRO A 159 27.79 -29.22 15.38
C PRO A 159 28.80 -28.48 14.49
N GLN A 160 30.04 -28.96 14.47
CA GLN A 160 31.03 -28.55 13.47
C GLN A 160 30.39 -28.79 12.10
N GLN A 161 30.06 -27.70 11.40
CA GLN A 161 29.68 -27.75 10.01
C GLN A 161 30.83 -28.44 9.26
N ALA A 162 30.53 -29.61 8.68
CA ALA A 162 31.42 -30.26 7.75
C ALA A 162 31.76 -29.27 6.63
N PRO A 163 33.03 -29.22 6.17
CA PRO A 163 33.41 -28.36 5.07
C PRO A 163 32.52 -28.64 3.85
N PRO A 164 32.10 -27.60 3.12
CA PRO A 164 31.27 -27.76 1.93
C PRO A 164 32.00 -28.68 0.96
N SER A 165 31.38 -29.83 0.68
CA SER A 165 31.84 -30.74 -0.37
C SER A 165 31.92 -29.94 -1.67
N ALA A 166 33.10 -29.91 -2.28
CA ALA A 166 33.35 -29.24 -3.54
C ALA A 166 32.32 -29.74 -4.57
N GLN A 167 31.41 -28.85 -4.99
CA GLN A 167 30.53 -29.15 -6.10
C GLN A 167 31.39 -29.34 -7.35
N PRO A 168 31.17 -30.40 -8.15
CA PRO A 168 31.88 -30.58 -9.40
C PRO A 168 31.56 -29.39 -10.31
N ILE A 169 32.61 -28.68 -10.72
CA ILE A 169 32.54 -27.60 -11.71
C ILE A 169 31.98 -28.24 -12.99
N LEU A 170 30.70 -27.99 -13.27
CA LEU A 170 30.08 -28.39 -14.53
C LEU A 170 30.86 -27.72 -15.66
N ALA A 171 31.36 -28.55 -16.59
CA ALA A 171 32.02 -28.10 -17.80
C ALA A 171 31.13 -27.08 -18.53
N PRO A 172 31.71 -26.05 -19.17
CA PRO A 172 30.95 -25.05 -19.90
C PRO A 172 30.09 -25.71 -20.97
N ILE A 173 28.77 -25.58 -20.81
CA ILE A 173 27.78 -26.06 -21.77
C ILE A 173 28.04 -25.29 -23.08
N PRO A 174 28.29 -25.97 -24.21
CA PRO A 174 28.45 -25.30 -25.50
C PRO A 174 27.17 -24.55 -25.83
N ARG A 175 27.27 -23.22 -25.96
CA ARG A 175 26.13 -22.38 -26.36
C ARG A 175 25.75 -22.76 -27.81
N PRO A 176 24.47 -23.00 -28.11
CA PRO A 176 24.01 -23.11 -29.48
C PRO A 176 24.39 -21.84 -30.24
N ALA A 177 24.95 -21.99 -31.43
CA ALA A 177 25.24 -20.88 -32.32
C ALA A 177 23.96 -20.06 -32.53
N ALA A 178 24.06 -18.74 -32.33
CA ALA A 178 22.96 -17.82 -32.60
C ALA A 178 22.49 -17.97 -34.06
N PRO A 179 21.18 -17.98 -34.33
CA PRO A 179 20.69 -17.94 -35.69
C PRO A 179 21.18 -16.66 -36.39
N PRO A 180 21.49 -16.72 -37.70
CA PRO A 180 21.91 -15.54 -38.44
C PRO A 180 20.82 -14.46 -38.40
N PRO A 181 21.18 -13.17 -38.44
CA PRO A 181 20.22 -12.08 -38.50
C PRO A 181 19.32 -12.25 -39.73
N ALA A 182 18.01 -12.32 -39.50
CA ALA A 182 17.03 -12.27 -40.56
C ALA A 182 17.18 -10.94 -41.30
N TRP A 183 17.51 -11.00 -42.59
CA TRP A 183 17.51 -9.83 -43.46
C TRP A 183 16.07 -9.35 -43.58
N THR A 184 15.72 -8.31 -42.83
CA THR A 184 14.47 -7.59 -43.01
C THR A 184 14.51 -6.94 -44.38
N HIS A 185 13.80 -7.50 -45.36
CA HIS A 185 13.51 -6.82 -46.61
C HIS A 185 12.77 -5.52 -46.28
N VAL A 186 13.49 -4.40 -46.34
CA VAL A 186 12.90 -3.07 -46.30
C VAL A 186 12.09 -2.91 -47.58
N GLN A 187 10.79 -3.16 -47.49
CA GLN A 187 9.86 -2.92 -48.59
C GLN A 187 9.73 -1.40 -48.75
N THR A 188 10.45 -0.87 -49.74
CA THR A 188 10.46 0.54 -50.12
C THR A 188 9.05 0.93 -50.56
N ARG A 189 8.29 1.54 -49.66
CA ARG A 189 7.00 2.15 -49.99
C ARG A 189 7.29 3.42 -50.81
N PRO A 190 6.66 3.62 -51.99
CA PRO A 190 6.84 4.84 -52.77
C PRO A 190 6.42 6.04 -51.93
N GLN A 191 7.35 6.97 -51.71
CA GLN A 191 7.05 8.27 -51.11
C GLN A 191 6.24 9.10 -52.13
N PRO A 192 5.14 9.75 -51.73
CA PRO A 192 4.48 10.75 -52.57
C PRO A 192 5.44 11.92 -52.83
N PRO A 193 5.33 12.59 -53.99
CA PRO A 193 6.22 13.68 -54.39
C PRO A 193 6.20 14.80 -53.34
N GLN A 194 7.38 15.09 -52.80
CA GLN A 194 7.61 16.24 -51.95
C GLN A 194 7.37 17.51 -52.77
N SER A 195 6.34 18.26 -52.38
CA SER A 195 6.11 19.62 -52.85
C SER A 195 7.33 20.50 -52.54
N ALA A 196 7.63 21.39 -53.48
CA ALA A 196 8.79 22.29 -53.54
C ALA A 196 9.13 23.03 -52.23
N PRO A 197 10.40 23.41 -52.02
CA PRO A 197 10.81 24.23 -50.89
C PRO A 197 10.19 25.64 -50.97
N PRO A 198 9.63 26.19 -49.88
CA PRO A 198 9.24 27.59 -49.83
C PRO A 198 10.49 28.48 -49.80
N THR A 199 10.46 29.47 -50.69
CA THR A 199 11.33 30.64 -50.76
C THR A 199 11.60 31.28 -49.39
N ASN A 200 12.88 31.58 -49.13
CA ASN A 200 13.35 32.35 -47.97
C ASN A 200 12.57 33.67 -47.79
N LEU A 201 11.85 33.81 -46.68
CA LEU A 201 11.48 35.11 -46.11
C LEU A 201 12.48 35.49 -45.00
N PRO A 202 12.88 36.78 -44.89
CA PRO A 202 13.75 37.23 -43.82
C PRO A 202 13.05 37.13 -42.46
N THR A 203 13.69 36.40 -41.55
CA THR A 203 13.32 36.26 -40.13
C THR A 203 13.42 37.62 -39.43
N GLN A 204 12.30 38.30 -39.22
CA GLN A 204 12.18 39.29 -38.16
C GLN A 204 12.14 38.56 -36.82
N ALA A 205 13.11 38.84 -35.96
CA ALA A 205 13.16 38.33 -34.60
C ALA A 205 11.94 38.83 -33.81
N PRO A 206 11.17 37.95 -33.13
CA PRO A 206 10.21 38.41 -32.15
C PRO A 206 10.96 38.99 -30.96
N ALA A 207 10.67 40.24 -30.63
CA ALA A 207 11.10 40.86 -29.39
C ALA A 207 10.56 40.03 -28.22
N THR A 208 11.45 39.35 -27.50
CA THR A 208 11.16 38.74 -26.21
C THR A 208 10.71 39.83 -25.24
N PRO A 209 9.52 39.72 -24.62
CA PRO A 209 9.21 40.55 -23.45
C PRO A 209 10.20 40.19 -22.31
N PRO A 210 10.61 41.17 -21.48
CA PRO A 210 11.47 40.91 -20.35
C PRO A 210 10.79 39.91 -19.41
N ILE A 211 11.47 38.81 -19.12
CA ILE A 211 11.05 37.83 -18.12
C ILE A 211 11.08 38.55 -16.75
N PRO A 212 9.94 38.68 -16.04
CA PRO A 212 9.98 39.14 -14.66
C PRO A 212 10.78 38.12 -13.84
N SER A 213 11.93 38.54 -13.34
CA SER A 213 12.72 37.77 -12.38
C SER A 213 11.90 37.62 -11.10
N TYR A 214 11.11 36.55 -11.01
CA TYR A 214 10.59 36.08 -9.74
C TYR A 214 11.75 35.46 -8.96
N GLN A 215 12.53 36.31 -8.28
CA GLN A 215 13.23 35.89 -7.07
C GLN A 215 12.15 35.48 -6.07
N LYS A 216 11.89 34.19 -6.00
CA LYS A 216 11.15 33.58 -4.90
C LYS A 216 11.93 33.93 -3.63
N PRO A 217 11.38 34.68 -2.66
CA PRO A 217 12.03 34.81 -1.37
C PRO A 217 12.18 33.41 -0.79
N LEU A 218 13.39 33.08 -0.36
CA LEU A 218 13.70 31.88 0.39
C LEU A 218 12.93 31.98 1.71
N THR A 219 11.68 31.51 1.73
CA THR A 219 10.94 31.35 2.98
C THR A 219 11.68 30.27 3.78
N GLN A 220 12.41 30.71 4.79
CA GLN A 220 12.95 29.83 5.82
C GLN A 220 11.82 28.93 6.30
N VAL A 221 11.96 27.63 6.08
CA VAL A 221 11.11 26.63 6.70
C VAL A 221 11.35 26.77 8.21
N PRO A 222 10.34 27.08 9.03
CA PRO A 222 10.51 27.03 10.47
C PRO A 222 10.84 25.58 10.84
N GLU A 223 12.04 25.40 11.35
CA GLU A 223 12.49 24.19 12.02
C GLU A 223 11.50 23.91 13.16
N TYR A 224 10.57 22.99 12.94
CA TYR A 224 9.73 22.46 14.00
C TYR A 224 10.60 21.58 14.90
N ARG A 225 11.30 22.26 15.80
CA ARG A 225 11.96 21.66 16.96
C ARG A 225 10.86 21.05 17.82
N ASN A 226 10.66 19.74 17.66
CA ASN A 226 9.80 18.93 18.52
C ASN A 226 10.41 18.88 19.92
N ALA A 227 10.18 19.94 20.68
CA ALA A 227 10.35 19.99 22.12
C ALA A 227 8.98 19.76 22.74
N ASN A 228 8.57 18.49 22.87
CA ASN A 228 7.56 18.11 23.84
C ASN A 228 8.14 16.95 24.66
N LEU A 229 8.89 17.27 25.70
CA LEU A 229 8.43 17.64 27.04
C LEU A 229 8.09 16.37 27.82
N TYR A 230 9.11 15.89 28.52
CA TYR A 230 9.03 15.02 29.68
C TYR A 230 7.84 15.42 30.57
N GLN A 231 6.77 14.63 30.54
CA GLN A 231 5.75 14.68 31.57
C GLN A 231 6.26 13.94 32.80
N LYS A 232 6.72 14.75 33.75
CA LYS A 232 7.14 14.40 35.10
C LYS A 232 5.98 13.68 35.82
N PRO A 233 6.16 12.48 36.38
CA PRO A 233 5.14 11.88 37.25
C PRO A 233 5.05 12.69 38.54
N HIS A 234 3.84 13.18 38.84
CA HIS A 234 3.52 13.75 40.16
C HIS A 234 3.38 12.62 41.16
N ASP A 235 4.39 12.48 42.01
CA ASP A 235 4.36 11.69 43.23
C ASP A 235 3.49 12.43 44.25
N GLY A 236 2.27 11.93 44.47
CA GLY A 236 1.31 12.46 45.42
C GLY A 236 1.08 11.44 46.53
N ALA A 237 1.93 11.46 47.56
CA ALA A 237 1.70 10.75 48.81
C ALA A 237 0.59 11.43 49.62
N PRO A 238 -0.46 10.73 50.08
CA PRO A 238 -1.34 11.28 51.11
C PRO A 238 -0.71 11.11 52.50
N GLN A 239 -0.42 12.25 53.14
CA GLN A 239 -0.27 12.32 54.60
C GLN A 239 -1.61 11.96 55.26
N GLY A 240 -1.54 11.09 56.26
CA GLY A 240 -2.69 10.69 57.05
C GLY A 240 -3.20 11.78 57.99
N ARG A 241 -4.41 11.54 58.49
CA ARG A 241 -4.87 11.82 59.85
C ARG A 241 -5.93 10.81 60.22
#